data_AF-A0A2U1CFB1-F1
#
_entry.id   AF-A0A2U1CFB1-F1
#
_cell.length_a   1.000
_cell.length_b   1.000
_cell.length_c   1.000
_cell.angle_alpha   90.00
_cell.angle_beta   90.00
_cell.angle_gamma   90.00
#
_symmetry.space_group_name_H-M   'P 1'
#
loop_
_entity.id
_entity.type
_entity.pdbx_description
1 polymer ?
#
loop_
_entity_poly.entity_id
_entity_poly.type
_entity_poly.pdbx_seq_one_letter_code
_entity_poly.pdbx_strand_id
1 'polypeptide(L)'
;MKHIAATSSRAPGDMTNGTFKAIASPSLMGTAALPRGGGVQVVINGQWDMIIAFPPCTYTTNAGAKHLFRHHHLNVERYYKGMCGKALFEAIRHAECEKIAIENPTPSKIFEYPPPTQAIQPFQFGHKWSKKTLLWLYGLPELIPTNIVIPECNCHEAGTWFMKGGKDRQANRSKLCKGFAEAMASQWAGDCRTNSE
;
A
#
# COMPACT_ATOMS: atom_id res chain seq x y z
N MET A 1 10.89 5.82 1.61
CA MET A 1 9.80 5.98 2.60
C MET A 1 8.62 5.10 2.18
N LYS A 2 7.59 4.93 3.02
CA LYS A 2 6.35 4.23 2.67
C LYS A 2 5.20 5.22 2.71
N HIS A 3 4.22 5.02 1.83
CA HIS A 3 3.25 6.01 1.45
C HIS A 3 1.84 5.55 1.86
N ILE A 4 0.98 6.51 2.20
CA ILE A 4 -0.46 6.31 2.32
C ILE A 4 -1.05 7.43 1.46
N ALA A 5 -1.96 7.07 0.56
CA ALA A 5 -2.77 8.01 -0.20
C ALA A 5 -4.17 8.00 0.40
N ALA A 6 -4.76 9.16 0.59
CA ALA A 6 -6.14 9.28 1.02
C ALA A 6 -6.74 10.53 0.35
N THR A 7 -8.02 10.48 0.03
CA THR A 7 -8.73 11.52 -0.72
C THR A 7 -9.94 12.01 0.08
N SER A 8 -10.15 13.32 0.11
CA SER A 8 -11.32 13.96 0.73
C SER A 8 -11.90 14.99 -0.23
N SER A 9 -13.20 14.89 -0.47
CA SER A 9 -14.01 15.71 -1.37
C SER A 9 -14.42 17.06 -0.77
N ARG A 10 -14.21 17.27 0.53
CA ARG A 10 -14.76 18.41 1.30
C ARG A 10 -13.74 19.49 1.67
N ALA A 11 -12.54 19.46 1.11
CA ALA A 11 -11.52 20.50 1.29
C ALA A 11 -11.44 21.40 0.04
N PRO A 12 -11.64 22.73 0.15
CA PRO A 12 -11.55 23.63 -0.99
C PRO A 12 -10.08 23.94 -1.33
N GLY A 13 -9.68 23.65 -2.58
CA GLY A 13 -8.49 24.24 -3.21
C GLY A 13 -7.37 23.29 -3.64
N ASP A 14 -7.10 23.33 -4.95
CA ASP A 14 -5.82 23.00 -5.61
C ASP A 14 -5.28 21.55 -5.56
N MET A 15 -5.73 20.74 -6.53
CA MET A 15 -5.09 19.47 -6.90
C MET A 15 -3.95 19.67 -7.90
N THR A 16 -2.77 20.12 -7.45
CA THR A 16 -1.55 20.08 -8.29
C THR A 16 -0.32 19.48 -7.59
N ASN A 17 0.35 18.55 -8.30
CA ASN A 17 1.62 17.89 -7.98
C ASN A 17 1.68 17.00 -6.72
N GLY A 18 1.54 15.68 -6.94
CA GLY A 18 1.51 14.68 -5.87
C GLY A 18 2.88 14.17 -5.37
N THR A 19 3.01 14.05 -4.05
CA THR A 19 3.76 12.97 -3.38
C THR A 19 3.27 12.85 -1.93
N PHE A 20 2.60 11.76 -1.54
CA PHE A 20 1.84 11.67 -0.27
C PHE A 20 2.39 10.61 0.69
N LYS A 21 2.26 10.79 2.01
CA LYS A 21 2.86 9.93 3.06
C LYS A 21 2.06 10.04 4.37
N ALA A 22 1.93 8.98 5.18
CA ALA A 22 1.35 9.09 6.54
C ALA A 22 1.71 7.91 7.48
N ILE A 23 1.77 8.21 8.80
CA ILE A 23 1.76 7.36 10.02
C ILE A 23 1.46 8.31 11.22
N ALA A 24 0.73 8.01 12.32
CA ALA A 24 -0.49 7.23 12.59
C ALA A 24 -0.86 7.31 14.11
N SER A 25 -2.15 7.25 14.46
CA SER A 25 -2.73 7.17 15.84
C SER A 25 -2.60 8.42 16.75
N PRO A 26 -3.58 8.77 17.61
CA PRO A 26 -4.34 7.84 18.48
C PRO A 26 -5.88 7.81 18.31
N SER A 27 -6.48 8.73 17.55
CA SER A 27 -7.88 8.69 17.15
C SER A 27 -7.94 8.93 15.64
N LEU A 28 -8.87 8.28 14.94
CA LEU A 28 -8.94 8.31 13.48
C LEU A 28 -9.64 9.56 12.92
N MET A 29 -9.40 10.72 13.53
CA MET A 29 -9.45 11.98 12.79
C MET A 29 -8.29 12.00 11.79
N GLY A 30 -8.59 12.37 10.54
CA GLY A 30 -7.61 12.36 9.47
C GLY A 30 -6.33 13.13 9.78
N THR A 31 -5.18 12.48 9.57
CA THR A 31 -3.85 13.11 9.66
C THR A 31 -2.94 12.51 8.58
N ALA A 32 -2.84 13.19 7.44
CA ALA A 32 -1.97 12.81 6.32
C ALA A 32 -0.89 13.87 6.08
N ALA A 33 0.39 13.48 6.22
CA ALA A 33 1.53 14.39 6.21
C ALA A 33 2.24 14.42 4.84
N LEU A 34 1.85 15.38 3.99
CA LEU A 34 2.49 15.71 2.71
C LEU A 34 3.97 16.15 2.87
N PRO A 35 4.97 15.42 2.37
CA PRO A 35 6.35 15.86 2.37
C PRO A 35 6.75 16.42 1.00
N ARG A 36 6.75 17.76 0.87
CA ARG A 36 7.68 18.41 -0.07
C ARG A 36 9.10 18.38 0.53
N GLY A 37 10.14 18.53 -0.29
CA GLY A 37 11.52 18.63 0.23
C GLY A 37 11.65 19.79 1.22
N GLY A 38 12.13 19.53 2.44
CA GLY A 38 12.16 20.52 3.53
C GLY A 38 10.78 20.91 4.10
N GLY A 39 9.74 20.10 3.85
CA GLY A 39 8.34 20.53 3.91
C GLY A 39 7.70 20.71 5.28
N VAL A 40 6.78 21.67 5.32
CA VAL A 40 5.77 21.90 6.37
C VAL A 40 4.86 20.66 6.49
N GLN A 41 4.57 20.24 7.73
CA GLN A 41 3.56 19.23 8.00
C GLN A 41 2.16 19.86 7.94
N VAL A 42 1.38 19.51 6.92
CA VAL A 42 -0.04 19.88 6.83
C VAL A 42 -0.87 18.80 7.52
N VAL A 43 -1.79 19.21 8.39
CA VAL A 43 -2.78 18.34 9.04
C VAL A 43 -4.13 18.61 8.38
N ILE A 44 -4.71 17.59 7.74
CA ILE A 44 -6.03 17.67 7.10
C ILE A 44 -7.04 17.01 8.03
N ASN A 45 -7.65 17.79 8.92
CA ASN A 45 -8.72 17.34 9.80
C ASN A 45 -9.99 17.06 8.98
N GLY A 46 -10.52 15.84 9.07
CA GLY A 46 -11.77 15.45 8.43
C GLY A 46 -11.94 13.94 8.31
N GLN A 47 -13.08 13.52 7.76
CA GLN A 47 -13.32 12.16 7.26
C GLN A 47 -12.75 12.02 5.84
N TRP A 48 -12.26 10.82 5.52
CA TRP A 48 -11.76 10.47 4.18
C TRP A 48 -12.83 9.70 3.41
N ASP A 49 -13.04 10.04 2.15
CA ASP A 49 -13.93 9.26 1.27
C ASP A 49 -13.27 7.94 0.82
N MET A 50 -11.94 7.91 0.79
CA MET A 50 -11.16 6.70 0.50
C MET A 50 -9.75 6.74 1.09
N ILE A 51 -9.25 5.58 1.52
CA ILE A 51 -7.86 5.33 1.94
C ILE A 51 -7.24 4.24 1.06
N ILE A 52 -6.10 4.51 0.44
CA ILE A 52 -5.26 3.54 -0.26
C ILE A 52 -3.87 3.50 0.40
N ALA A 53 -3.57 2.42 1.12
CA ALA A 53 -2.43 2.35 2.03
C ALA A 53 -1.38 1.28 1.66
N PHE A 54 -0.09 1.63 1.83
CA PHE A 54 1.05 0.76 1.57
C PHE A 54 1.90 0.53 2.84
N PRO A 55 1.34 -0.09 3.91
CA PRO A 55 1.94 -0.10 5.25
C PRO A 55 3.27 -0.88 5.36
N PRO A 56 4.09 -0.62 6.40
CA PRO A 56 5.42 -1.18 6.57
C PRO A 56 5.51 -2.70 6.79
N CYS A 57 5.48 -3.45 5.69
CA CYS A 57 5.69 -4.90 5.61
C CYS A 57 7.09 -5.45 5.95
N THR A 58 8.09 -4.63 6.29
CA THR A 58 9.51 -5.04 6.31
C THR A 58 9.82 -6.14 7.34
N TYR A 59 9.07 -6.13 8.44
CA TYR A 59 9.19 -7.12 9.52
C TYR A 59 8.10 -8.20 9.47
N THR A 60 6.97 -7.93 8.78
CA THR A 60 5.82 -8.84 8.71
C THR A 60 5.79 -9.72 7.46
N THR A 61 6.51 -9.39 6.38
CA THR A 61 6.47 -10.15 5.11
C THR A 61 7.12 -11.53 5.21
N ASN A 62 6.51 -12.53 4.55
CA ASN A 62 7.01 -13.90 4.44
C ASN A 62 8.38 -13.99 3.73
N ALA A 63 8.67 -13.06 2.81
CA ALA A 63 10.01 -12.96 2.19
C ALA A 63 11.12 -12.61 3.22
N GLY A 64 10.72 -12.09 4.39
CA GLY A 64 11.59 -11.82 5.53
C GLY A 64 11.65 -12.95 6.55
N ALA A 65 10.94 -14.08 6.36
CA ALA A 65 10.83 -15.15 7.34
C ALA A 65 12.20 -15.72 7.79
N LYS A 66 13.17 -15.84 6.88
CA LYS A 66 14.56 -16.26 7.21
C LYS A 66 15.31 -15.32 8.15
N HIS A 67 14.86 -14.08 8.31
CA HIS A 67 15.40 -13.11 9.26
C HIS A 67 14.59 -13.09 10.56
N LEU A 68 13.36 -13.60 10.54
CA LEU A 68 12.50 -13.78 11.70
C LEU A 68 12.81 -15.09 12.44
N PHE A 69 13.14 -16.15 11.71
CA PHE A 69 13.61 -17.42 12.24
C PHE A 69 15.07 -17.64 11.81
N ARG A 70 16.02 -17.22 12.65
CA ARG A 70 17.45 -17.37 12.38
C ARG A 70 17.95 -18.61 13.11
N HIS A 71 18.55 -19.55 12.39
CA HIS A 71 18.95 -20.87 12.93
C HIS A 71 17.76 -21.59 13.61
N HIS A 72 16.56 -21.52 13.02
CA HIS A 72 15.29 -22.04 13.56
C HIS A 72 14.79 -21.38 14.86
N HIS A 73 15.53 -20.45 15.46
CA HIS A 73 15.08 -19.68 16.63
C HIS A 73 14.40 -18.36 16.21
N LEU A 74 13.32 -18.01 16.91
CA LEU A 74 12.61 -16.75 16.71
C LEU A 74 13.48 -15.55 17.15
N ASN A 75 13.70 -14.60 16.24
CA ASN A 75 14.28 -13.30 16.57
C ASN A 75 13.18 -12.44 17.23
N VAL A 76 13.19 -12.41 18.56
CA VAL A 76 12.20 -11.72 19.40
C VAL A 76 12.12 -10.21 19.11
N GLU A 77 13.26 -9.54 18.94
CA GLU A 77 13.30 -8.10 18.59
C GLU A 77 12.62 -7.83 17.24
N ARG A 78 12.89 -8.69 16.25
CA ARG A 78 12.26 -8.60 14.93
C ARG A 78 10.77 -8.92 14.99
N TYR A 79 10.37 -9.85 15.84
CA TYR A 79 8.97 -10.19 16.08
C TYR A 79 8.20 -9.00 16.66
N TYR A 80 8.72 -8.33 17.70
CA TYR A 80 8.11 -7.11 18.24
C TYR A 80 7.96 -6.01 17.17
N LYS A 81 9.00 -5.77 16.36
CA LYS A 81 8.93 -4.82 15.22
C LYS A 81 7.89 -5.24 14.17
N GLY A 82 7.64 -6.53 14.02
CA GLY A 82 6.56 -7.09 13.21
C GLY A 82 5.18 -6.81 13.81
N MET A 83 5.01 -7.03 15.12
CA MET A 83 3.76 -6.75 15.85
C MET A 83 3.38 -5.26 15.76
N CYS A 84 4.33 -4.32 15.87
CA CYS A 84 4.06 -2.91 15.63
C CYS A 84 3.60 -2.62 14.18
N GLY A 85 4.19 -3.31 13.19
CA GLY A 85 3.76 -3.21 11.78
C GLY A 85 2.37 -3.78 11.51
N LYS A 86 2.01 -4.87 12.21
CA LYS A 86 0.67 -5.48 12.23
C LYS A 86 -0.36 -4.57 12.91
N ALA A 87 0.00 -3.94 14.04
CA ALA A 87 -0.87 -2.98 14.72
C ALA A 87 -1.22 -1.79 13.81
N LEU A 88 -0.23 -1.25 13.06
CA LEU A 88 -0.49 -0.20 12.06
C LEU A 88 -1.39 -0.70 10.91
N PHE A 89 -1.23 -1.94 10.46
CA PHE A 89 -2.13 -2.53 9.46
C PHE A 89 -3.57 -2.62 9.99
N GLU A 90 -3.79 -3.10 11.22
CA GLU A 90 -5.13 -3.17 11.82
C GLU A 90 -5.74 -1.79 12.09
N ALA A 91 -4.92 -0.80 12.48
CA ALA A 91 -5.38 0.58 12.65
C ALA A 91 -5.86 1.21 11.34
N ILE A 92 -5.22 0.89 10.21
CA ILE A 92 -5.70 1.31 8.88
C ILE A 92 -6.94 0.51 8.49
N ARG A 93 -7.00 -0.79 8.78
CA ARG A 93 -8.13 -1.66 8.40
C ARG A 93 -9.43 -1.33 9.13
N HIS A 94 -9.35 -0.75 10.32
CA HIS A 94 -10.50 -0.23 11.08
C HIS A 94 -10.53 1.31 11.10
N ALA A 95 -9.97 1.96 10.07
CA ALA A 95 -10.10 3.39 9.90
C ALA A 95 -11.58 3.78 9.74
N GLU A 96 -11.98 4.95 10.27
CA GLU A 96 -13.30 5.53 10.03
C GLU A 96 -13.35 6.08 8.59
N CYS A 97 -13.57 5.17 7.63
CA CYS A 97 -13.62 5.45 6.21
C CYS A 97 -14.44 4.36 5.51
N GLU A 98 -15.38 4.74 4.65
CA GLU A 98 -16.24 3.80 3.94
C GLU A 98 -15.47 2.92 2.94
N LYS A 99 -14.35 3.41 2.39
CA LYS A 99 -13.61 2.77 1.29
C LYS A 99 -12.12 2.65 1.63
N ILE A 100 -11.65 1.44 1.88
CA ILE A 100 -10.26 1.19 2.27
C ILE A 100 -9.66 0.11 1.39
N ALA A 101 -8.51 0.39 0.77
CA ALA A 101 -7.66 -0.58 0.09
C ALA A 101 -6.28 -0.61 0.76
N ILE A 102 -5.86 -1.77 1.26
CA ILE A 102 -4.52 -1.98 1.80
C ILE A 102 -3.75 -2.92 0.89
N GLU A 103 -2.61 -2.48 0.36
CA GLU A 103 -1.68 -3.31 -0.41
C GLU A 103 -0.58 -3.88 0.50
N ASN A 104 -0.30 -5.17 0.37
CA ASN A 104 0.87 -5.78 1.00
C ASN A 104 1.37 -7.01 0.24
N PRO A 105 2.68 -7.33 0.28
CA PRO A 105 3.14 -8.70 0.02
C PRO A 105 2.57 -9.68 1.05
N THR A 106 2.64 -10.98 0.73
CA THR A 106 2.22 -12.05 1.66
C THR A 106 2.93 -11.94 3.02
N PRO A 107 2.20 -11.87 4.15
CA PRO A 107 2.78 -11.83 5.50
C PRO A 107 3.19 -13.22 5.99
N SER A 108 4.10 -13.27 6.97
CA SER A 108 4.46 -14.48 7.71
C SER A 108 3.28 -14.90 8.60
N LYS A 109 2.96 -16.19 8.62
CA LYS A 109 1.78 -16.74 9.33
C LYS A 109 1.69 -16.34 10.81
N ILE A 110 2.83 -16.24 11.51
CA ILE A 110 2.92 -15.88 12.94
C ILE A 110 2.35 -14.48 13.28
N PHE A 111 2.12 -13.61 12.30
CA PHE A 111 1.49 -12.29 12.54
C PHE A 111 -0.03 -12.29 12.31
N GLU A 112 -0.63 -13.44 12.01
CA GLU A 112 -2.08 -13.67 12.01
C GLU A 112 -2.86 -12.56 11.29
N TYR A 113 -2.43 -12.28 10.05
CA TYR A 113 -3.17 -11.38 9.17
C TYR A 113 -4.51 -12.00 8.79
N PRO A 114 -5.61 -11.21 8.77
CA PRO A 114 -6.88 -11.69 8.25
C PRO A 114 -6.70 -12.12 6.79
N PRO A 115 -7.54 -13.03 6.27
CA PRO A 115 -7.50 -13.39 4.86
C PRO A 115 -7.55 -12.14 3.96
N PRO A 116 -6.71 -12.04 2.91
CA PRO A 116 -6.82 -10.97 1.93
C PRO A 116 -8.10 -11.15 1.11
N THR A 117 -8.73 -10.05 0.72
CA THR A 117 -9.88 -10.07 -0.20
C THR A 117 -9.45 -10.62 -1.56
N GLN A 118 -8.31 -10.16 -2.07
CA GLN A 118 -7.85 -10.49 -3.41
C GLN A 118 -6.33 -10.69 -3.46
N ALA A 119 -5.87 -11.50 -4.41
CA ALA A 119 -4.46 -11.59 -4.80
C ALA A 119 -4.30 -11.20 -6.27
N ILE A 120 -3.48 -10.19 -6.54
CA ILE A 120 -3.24 -9.64 -7.88
C ILE A 120 -1.78 -9.82 -8.31
N GLN A 121 -1.55 -9.80 -9.61
CA GLN A 121 -0.27 -9.99 -10.27
C GLN A 121 -0.03 -8.92 -11.34
N PRO A 122 1.19 -8.38 -11.50
CA PRO A 122 1.48 -7.33 -12.46
C PRO A 122 1.15 -7.72 -13.92
N PHE A 123 1.26 -9.00 -14.27
CA PHE A 123 0.93 -9.51 -15.60
C PHE A 123 -0.58 -9.45 -15.94
N GLN A 124 -1.45 -9.26 -14.95
CA GLN A 124 -2.88 -8.99 -15.17
C GLN A 124 -3.15 -7.52 -15.58
N PHE A 125 -2.12 -6.66 -15.53
CA PHE A 125 -2.20 -5.22 -15.74
C PHE A 125 -1.05 -4.72 -16.65
N GLY A 126 -0.62 -5.54 -17.61
CA GLY A 126 0.31 -5.17 -18.68
C GLY A 126 1.81 -5.29 -18.36
N HIS A 127 2.19 -5.80 -17.18
CA HIS A 127 3.60 -5.94 -16.78
C HIS A 127 4.05 -7.40 -16.87
N LYS A 128 4.97 -7.74 -17.79
CA LYS A 128 5.40 -9.12 -18.09
C LYS A 128 6.23 -9.84 -16.99
N TRP A 129 5.97 -9.58 -15.73
CA TRP A 129 6.65 -10.20 -14.58
C TRP A 129 5.67 -10.50 -13.45
N SER A 130 5.90 -11.59 -12.73
CA SER A 130 5.08 -11.98 -11.58
C SER A 130 5.60 -11.40 -10.26
N LYS A 131 4.71 -10.86 -9.42
CA LYS A 131 4.99 -10.37 -8.07
C LYS A 131 3.67 -10.43 -7.29
N LYS A 132 3.45 -11.52 -6.55
CA LYS A 132 2.20 -11.71 -5.80
C LYS A 132 1.99 -10.56 -4.82
N THR A 133 0.92 -9.81 -5.05
CA THR A 133 0.48 -8.68 -4.24
C THR A 133 -0.89 -9.01 -3.68
N LEU A 134 -1.13 -8.71 -2.41
CA LEU A 134 -2.40 -8.94 -1.74
C LEU A 134 -3.12 -7.60 -1.50
N LEU A 135 -4.44 -7.62 -1.65
CA LEU A 135 -5.32 -6.52 -1.30
C LEU A 135 -6.26 -6.95 -0.16
N TRP A 136 -6.40 -6.08 0.83
CA TRP A 136 -7.52 -6.10 1.78
C TRP A 136 -8.40 -4.91 1.43
N LEU A 137 -9.63 -5.21 1.02
CA LEU A 137 -10.60 -4.24 0.53
C LEU A 137 -11.80 -4.16 1.50
N TYR A 138 -12.23 -2.95 1.79
CA TYR A 138 -13.44 -2.63 2.55
C TYR A 138 -14.22 -1.56 1.78
N GLY A 139 -15.51 -1.78 1.55
CA GLY A 139 -16.38 -0.89 0.75
C GLY A 139 -15.94 -0.65 -0.70
N LEU A 140 -15.01 -1.45 -1.22
CA LEU A 140 -14.49 -1.37 -2.59
C LEU A 140 -14.70 -2.69 -3.33
N PRO A 141 -15.05 -2.66 -4.64
CA PRO A 141 -15.08 -3.85 -5.48
C PRO A 141 -13.65 -4.37 -5.70
N GLU A 142 -13.54 -5.68 -5.97
CA GLU A 142 -12.28 -6.29 -6.40
C GLU A 142 -11.67 -5.61 -7.62
N LEU A 143 -10.34 -5.55 -7.67
CA LEU A 143 -9.63 -4.90 -8.77
C LEU A 143 -9.61 -5.82 -9.99
N ILE A 144 -10.25 -5.38 -11.08
CA ILE A 144 -10.41 -6.14 -12.31
C ILE A 144 -9.13 -6.02 -13.17
N PRO A 145 -8.55 -7.13 -13.67
CA PRO A 145 -7.46 -7.12 -14.65
C PRO A 145 -7.75 -6.22 -15.86
N THR A 146 -6.84 -5.31 -16.19
CA THR A 146 -7.00 -4.37 -17.32
C THR A 146 -6.25 -4.76 -18.58
N ASN A 147 -5.20 -5.58 -18.47
CA ASN A 147 -4.39 -6.03 -19.61
C ASN A 147 -3.62 -7.30 -19.24
N ILE A 148 -4.13 -8.47 -19.64
CA ILE A 148 -3.50 -9.75 -19.30
C ILE A 148 -2.41 -10.08 -20.33
N VAL A 149 -1.16 -10.17 -19.87
CA VAL A 149 0.01 -10.55 -20.65
C VAL A 149 0.64 -11.83 -20.10
N ILE A 150 1.39 -12.55 -20.93
CA ILE A 150 2.18 -13.71 -20.49
C ILE A 150 3.36 -13.20 -19.64
N PRO A 151 3.57 -13.72 -18.41
CA PRO A 151 4.73 -13.37 -17.60
C PRO A 151 6.00 -14.05 -18.16
N GLU A 152 7.03 -13.25 -18.44
CA GLU A 152 8.32 -13.75 -18.95
C GLU A 152 9.27 -14.15 -17.81
N CYS A 153 9.06 -13.64 -16.60
CA CYS A 153 9.95 -13.86 -15.45
C CYS A 153 9.26 -13.62 -14.08
N ASN A 154 9.95 -13.93 -12.99
CA ASN A 154 9.53 -13.54 -11.65
C ASN A 154 10.15 -12.20 -11.20
N CYS A 155 9.66 -11.65 -10.09
CA CYS A 155 10.09 -10.35 -9.59
C CYS A 155 11.60 -10.21 -9.31
N HIS A 156 12.31 -11.32 -9.09
CA HIS A 156 13.76 -11.32 -8.84
C HIS A 156 14.59 -11.25 -10.13
N GLU A 157 14.07 -11.77 -11.24
CA GLU A 157 14.73 -11.77 -12.55
C GLU A 157 14.40 -10.53 -13.39
N ALA A 158 13.28 -9.87 -13.13
CA ALA A 158 12.72 -8.81 -13.99
C ALA A 158 13.60 -7.55 -14.20
N GLY A 159 14.74 -7.40 -13.51
CA GLY A 159 15.68 -6.27 -13.71
C GLY A 159 15.14 -4.86 -13.40
N THR A 160 13.91 -4.75 -12.90
CA THR A 160 13.15 -3.50 -12.76
C THR A 160 13.63 -2.60 -11.62
N TRP A 161 13.03 -1.41 -11.51
CA TRP A 161 13.35 -0.41 -10.47
C TRP A 161 13.34 -0.96 -9.04
N PHE A 162 12.47 -1.92 -8.71
CA PHE A 162 12.36 -2.50 -7.37
C PHE A 162 13.43 -3.59 -7.07
N MET A 163 14.18 -4.00 -8.08
CA MET A 163 15.35 -4.87 -7.93
C MET A 163 16.66 -4.12 -7.75
N LYS A 164 16.71 -2.81 -8.08
CA LYS A 164 17.88 -1.97 -7.78
C LYS A 164 18.24 -2.02 -6.28
N GLY A 165 19.49 -2.37 -6.00
CA GLY A 165 20.07 -2.48 -4.66
C GLY A 165 20.39 -1.12 -4.03
N GLY A 166 21.20 -1.14 -2.98
CA GLY A 166 21.65 0.08 -2.28
C GLY A 166 20.60 0.73 -1.37
N LYS A 167 20.83 2.00 -1.02
CA LYS A 167 20.06 2.75 -0.01
C LYS A 167 18.57 2.86 -0.36
N ASP A 168 18.24 3.01 -1.64
CA ASP A 168 16.85 3.20 -2.11
C ASP A 168 16.05 1.90 -2.29
N ARG A 169 16.67 0.73 -2.11
CA ARG A 169 16.04 -0.59 -2.29
C ARG A 169 14.69 -0.71 -1.57
N GLN A 170 14.59 -0.20 -0.34
CA GLN A 170 13.34 -0.22 0.43
C GLN A 170 12.27 0.72 -0.16
N ALA A 171 12.66 1.91 -0.62
CA ALA A 171 11.74 2.86 -1.23
C ALA A 171 11.23 2.33 -2.58
N ASN A 172 12.12 1.84 -3.45
CA ASN A 172 11.75 1.29 -4.76
C ASN A 172 10.86 0.06 -4.66
N ARG A 173 11.02 -0.79 -3.65
CA ARG A 173 10.15 -1.95 -3.38
C ARG A 173 8.79 -1.60 -2.79
N SER A 174 8.64 -0.37 -2.31
CA SER A 174 7.37 0.18 -1.79
C SER A 174 6.62 1.00 -2.85
N LYS A 175 7.10 1.03 -4.11
CA LYS A 175 6.39 1.60 -5.24
C LYS A 175 5.43 0.57 -5.83
N LEU A 176 4.19 0.97 -6.05
CA LEU A 176 3.21 0.24 -6.83
C LEU A 176 3.65 0.20 -8.31
N CYS A 177 3.24 -0.82 -9.08
CA CYS A 177 3.46 -0.80 -10.53
C CYS A 177 2.44 0.11 -11.21
N LYS A 178 2.81 0.66 -12.38
CA LYS A 178 1.97 1.61 -13.12
C LYS A 178 0.58 1.03 -13.43
N GLY A 179 0.49 -0.23 -13.84
CA GLY A 179 -0.77 -0.87 -14.23
C GLY A 179 -1.75 -1.06 -13.06
N PHE A 180 -1.26 -1.40 -11.86
CA PHE A 180 -2.09 -1.39 -10.66
C PHE A 180 -2.58 0.03 -10.34
N ALA A 181 -1.70 1.05 -10.41
CA ALA A 181 -2.09 2.43 -10.12
C ALA A 181 -3.17 2.96 -11.09
N GLU A 182 -3.02 2.70 -12.39
CA GLU A 182 -3.99 3.08 -13.42
C GLU A 182 -5.34 2.36 -13.24
N ALA A 183 -5.32 1.06 -12.90
CA ALA A 183 -6.54 0.31 -12.63
C ALA A 183 -7.26 0.76 -11.35
N MET A 184 -6.52 1.01 -10.27
CA MET A 184 -7.09 1.54 -9.01
C MET A 184 -7.71 2.92 -9.25
N ALA A 185 -7.05 3.79 -10.02
CA ALA A 185 -7.60 5.09 -10.38
C ALA A 185 -8.88 4.95 -11.22
N SER A 186 -8.86 4.18 -12.31
CA SER A 186 -10.01 4.09 -13.22
C SER A 186 -11.21 3.34 -12.63
N GLN A 187 -11.01 2.39 -11.73
CA GLN A 187 -12.08 1.56 -11.17
C GLN A 187 -12.63 2.06 -9.83
N TRP A 188 -11.85 2.82 -9.06
CA TRP A 188 -12.26 3.26 -7.71
C TRP A 188 -12.44 4.78 -7.56
N ALA A 189 -11.76 5.62 -8.36
CA ALA A 189 -11.85 7.08 -8.19
C ALA A 189 -13.19 7.69 -8.66
N GLY A 190 -14.05 6.91 -9.32
CA GLY A 190 -15.31 7.38 -9.90
C GLY A 190 -15.11 8.24 -11.14
N ASP A 191 -16.22 8.69 -11.74
CA ASP A 191 -16.17 9.66 -12.82
C ASP A 191 -16.11 11.08 -12.24
N CYS A 192 -15.00 11.78 -12.44
CA CYS A 192 -14.81 13.15 -11.95
C CYS A 192 -15.55 14.22 -12.78
N ARG A 193 -16.34 13.82 -13.79
CA ARG A 193 -17.04 14.72 -14.72
C ARG A 193 -18.43 15.18 -14.28
N THR A 194 -18.80 15.07 -12.99
CA THR A 194 -20.07 15.61 -12.48
C THR A 194 -19.83 16.72 -11.46
N ASN A 195 -19.90 17.96 -11.97
CA ASN A 195 -20.38 19.16 -11.28
C ASN A 195 -20.69 20.18 -12.39
N SER A 196 -21.85 19.99 -13.02
CA SER A 196 -22.41 20.88 -14.04
C SER A 196 -23.89 21.11 -13.73
N GLU A 197 -24.13 21.74 -12.58
CA GLU A 197 -25.37 22.45 -12.21
C GLU A 197 -24.96 23.77 -11.54
#